data_AF-A0A957H7E4-F1
#
_entry.id   AF-A0A957H7E4-F1
#
_cell.length_a   1.000
_cell.length_b   1.000
_cell.length_c   1.000
_cell.angle_alpha   90.00
_cell.angle_beta   90.00
_cell.angle_gamma   90.00
#
_symmetry.space_group_name_H-M   'P 1'
#
loop_
_entity.id
_entity.type
_entity.pdbx_description
1 polymer ?
#
loop_
_entity_poly.entity_id
_entity_poly.type
_entity_poly.pdbx_seq_one_letter_code
_entity_poly.pdbx_strand_id
1 'polypeptide(L)' 'YFAGDTGRLAGLALTNPIGEAGEMVQIVFKGWLPVGEVTLPAEVLITDKTGAFYFRFRPVEINHVDEAVFAIPAHISAGF' A
#
# COMPACT_ATOMS: atom_id res chain seq x y z
N TYR A 1 0.67 6.35 13.38
CA TYR A 1 0.65 7.76 13.78
C TYR A 1 0.49 8.66 12.57
N PHE A 2 -0.03 9.88 12.75
CA PHE A 2 -0.30 10.85 11.69
C PHE A 2 0.67 12.03 11.74
N ALA A 3 0.98 12.62 10.59
CA ALA A 3 1.76 13.86 10.49
C ALA A 3 0.86 15.06 10.87
N GLY A 4 1.31 15.87 11.82
CA GLY A 4 0.49 16.93 12.43
C GLY A 4 0.18 18.12 11.51
N ASP A 5 0.95 18.29 10.44
CA ASP A 5 0.82 19.36 9.46
C ASP A 5 -0.18 19.06 8.35
N THR A 6 -0.36 17.78 8.00
CA THR A 6 -1.14 17.34 6.85
C THR A 6 -2.31 16.42 7.20
N GLY A 7 -2.37 15.93 8.44
CA GLY A 7 -3.34 14.92 8.85
C GLY A 7 -3.17 13.57 8.14
N ARG A 8 -2.06 13.38 7.42
CA ARG A 8 -1.78 12.16 6.65
C ARG A 8 -1.11 11.11 7.53
N LEU A 9 -1.34 9.83 7.19
CA LEU A 9 -0.78 8.72 7.95
C LEU A 9 0.76 8.70 7.77
N ALA A 10 1.52 9.04 8.80
CA ALA A 10 2.98 9.07 8.72
C ALA A 10 3.61 7.69 8.92
N GLY A 11 2.96 6.81 9.68
CA GLY A 11 3.41 5.45 9.86
C GLY A 11 2.48 4.56 10.66
N LEU A 12 2.77 3.27 10.69
CA LEU A 12 2.08 2.24 11.45
C LEU A 12 3.11 1.36 12.15
N ALA A 13 2.75 0.85 13.31
CA ALA A 13 3.48 -0.23 13.97
C ALA A 13 2.49 -1.38 14.13
N LEU A 14 2.82 -2.54 13.56
CA LEU A 14 2.01 -3.73 13.58
C LEU A 14 2.75 -4.81 14.36
N THR A 15 2.09 -5.46 15.30
CA THR A 15 2.63 -6.68 15.90
C THR A 15 2.62 -7.78 14.86
N ASN A 16 3.72 -8.51 14.68
CA ASN A 16 3.78 -9.66 13.79
C ASN A 16 3.11 -10.87 14.50
N PRO A 17 1.91 -11.30 14.07
CA PRO A 17 1.18 -12.36 14.78
C PRO A 17 1.74 -13.76 14.50
N ILE A 18 2.58 -13.91 13.47
CA ILE A 18 3.20 -15.17 13.04
C ILE A 18 4.69 -15.23 13.38
N GLY A 19 5.25 -14.16 13.94
CA GLY A 19 6.66 -14.02 14.30
C GLY A 19 6.96 -14.39 15.74
N GLU A 20 8.15 -14.00 16.21
CA GLU A 20 8.52 -14.14 17.61
C GLU A 20 7.70 -13.21 18.51
N ALA A 21 7.58 -13.57 19.79
CA ALA A 21 6.82 -12.76 20.73
C ALA A 21 7.42 -11.35 20.84
N GLY A 22 6.58 -10.32 20.60
CA GLY A 22 7.00 -8.92 20.62
C GLY A 22 7.64 -8.43 19.31
N GLU A 23 7.70 -9.27 18.26
CA GLU A 23 8.14 -8.85 16.94
C GLU A 23 7.17 -7.81 16.35
N MET A 24 7.72 -6.74 15.80
CA MET A 24 6.96 -5.63 15.22
C MET A 24 7.42 -5.35 13.80
N VAL A 25 6.46 -5.01 12.95
CA VAL A 25 6.65 -4.45 11.62
C VAL A 25 6.35 -2.95 11.71
N GLN A 26 7.35 -2.13 11.39
CA GLN A 26 7.19 -0.69 11.29
C GLN A 26 7.00 -0.29 9.83
N ILE A 27 6.01 0.54 9.56
CA ILE A 27 5.69 1.05 8.22
C ILE A 27 5.75 2.57 8.29
N VAL A 28 6.47 3.20 7.37
CA VAL A 28 6.60 4.65 7.26
C VAL A 28 6.20 5.09 5.86
N PHE A 29 5.32 6.08 5.77
CA PHE A 29 4.81 6.63 4.51
C PHE A 29 5.42 8.01 4.25
N LYS A 30 5.93 8.22 3.03
CA LYS A 30 6.63 9.46 2.64
C LYS A 30 6.26 9.87 1.21
N GLY A 31 6.63 11.10 0.87
CA GLY A 31 6.55 11.62 -0.50
C GLY A 31 5.12 11.58 -1.05
N TRP A 32 4.15 12.15 -0.32
CA TRP A 32 2.75 12.14 -0.74
C TRP A 32 2.56 12.90 -2.07
N LEU A 33 1.98 12.24 -3.06
CA LEU A 33 1.72 12.79 -4.40
C LEU A 33 0.23 12.67 -4.77
N PRO A 34 -0.31 13.63 -5.53
CA PRO A 34 -1.65 13.50 -6.11
C PRO A 34 -1.64 12.47 -7.24
N VAL A 35 -2.65 11.60 -7.27
CA VAL A 35 -2.91 10.60 -8.31
C VAL A 35 -4.41 10.65 -8.63
N GLY A 36 -4.77 11.33 -9.71
CA GLY A 36 -6.17 11.69 -9.97
C GLY A 36 -6.73 12.55 -8.83
N GLU A 37 -7.83 12.12 -8.22
CA GLU A 37 -8.50 12.84 -7.12
C GLU A 37 -7.99 12.44 -5.72
N VAL A 38 -7.12 11.43 -5.62
CA VAL A 38 -6.61 10.93 -4.34
C VAL A 38 -5.14 11.33 -4.12
N THR A 39 -4.74 11.46 -2.85
CA THR A 39 -3.32 11.66 -2.49
C THR A 39 -2.76 10.37 -1.90
N LEU A 40 -1.72 9.83 -2.51
CA LEU A 40 -1.11 8.55 -2.13
C LEU A 40 0.38 8.74 -1.77
N PRO A 41 0.95 7.89 -0.89
CA PRO A 41 2.37 7.95 -0.56
C PRO A 41 3.21 7.41 -1.73
N ALA A 42 4.17 8.18 -2.22
CA ALA A 42 5.10 7.71 -3.25
C ALA A 42 6.19 6.79 -2.69
N GLU A 43 6.42 6.81 -1.38
CA GLU A 43 7.42 5.98 -0.74
C GLU A 43 6.87 5.30 0.50
N VAL A 44 7.10 3.99 0.59
CA VAL A 44 6.76 3.17 1.76
C VAL A 44 8.00 2.42 2.20
N LEU A 45 8.43 2.67 3.43
CA LEU A 45 9.51 1.94 4.09
C LEU A 45 8.88 0.98 5.11
N ILE A 46 9.15 -0.30 4.94
CA ILE A 46 8.76 -1.35 5.88
C ILE A 46 10.02 -1.85 6.57
N THR A 47 10.02 -1.96 7.89
CA THR A 47 11.15 -2.47 8.66
C THR A 47 10.66 -3.55 9.61
N ASP A 48 11.31 -4.70 9.58
CA ASP A 48 11.09 -5.82 10.49
C ASP A 48 12.44 -6.33 11.03
N LYS A 49 12.45 -7.49 11.68
CA LYS A 49 13.68 -8.09 12.23
C LYS A 49 14.69 -8.51 11.17
N THR A 50 14.25 -8.74 9.93
CA THR A 50 15.07 -9.20 8.81
C THR A 50 15.75 -8.02 8.10
N GLY A 51 15.15 -6.83 8.18
CA GLY A 51 15.74 -5.61 7.66
C GLY A 51 14.69 -4.62 7.14
N ALA A 52 15.11 -3.82 6.17
CA ALA A 52 14.32 -2.74 5.60
C ALA A 52 13.95 -3.00 4.14
N PHE A 53 12.66 -2.92 3.82
CA PHE A 53 12.09 -3.02 2.49
C PHE A 53 11.60 -1.66 2.02
N TYR A 54 12.04 -1.25 0.84
CA TYR A 54 11.74 0.06 0.27
C TYR A 54 10.87 -0.09 -0.97
N PHE A 55 9.66 0.44 -0.90
CA PHE A 55 8.76 0.56 -2.05
C PHE A 55 8.72 2.01 -2.50
N ARG A 56 9.02 2.23 -3.78
CA ARG A 56 8.96 3.55 -4.42
C ARG A 56 7.97 3.47 -5.57
N PHE A 57 6.86 4.15 -5.42
CA PHE A 57 5.79 4.24 -6.40
C PHE A 57 6.02 5.45 -7.30
N ARG A 58 5.76 5.27 -8.58
CA ARG A 58 5.76 6.34 -9.57
C ARG A 58 4.40 6.36 -10.24
N PRO A 59 3.79 7.55 -10.45
CA PRO A 59 2.57 7.62 -11.24
C PRO A 59 2.88 7.14 -12.65
N VAL A 60 2.04 6.24 -13.15
CA VAL A 60 2.07 5.79 -14.54
C VAL A 60 0.71 6.12 -15.11
N GLU A 61 0.69 7.11 -15.99
CA GLU A 61 -0.51 7.47 -16.74
C GLU A 61 -0.57 6.56 -17.97
N ILE A 62 -1.42 5.53 -17.91
CA ILE A 62 -1.69 4.66 -19.06
C ILE A 62 -2.95 5.21 -19.74
N ASN A 63 -2.78 5.85 -20.89
CA ASN A 63 -3.92 6.17 -21.75
C ASN A 63 -4.59 4.84 -22.15
N HIS A 64 -5.86 4.68 -21.81
CA HIS A 64 -6.69 3.49 -22.09
C HIS A 64 -6.29 2.20 -21.34
N VAL A 65 -6.52 2.17 -20.03
CA VAL A 65 -6.67 0.89 -19.33
C VAL A 65 -8.06 0.34 -19.66
N ASP A 66 -8.12 -0.81 -20.32
CA ASP A 66 -9.37 -1.56 -20.45
C ASP A 66 -9.78 -2.06 -19.06
N GLU A 67 -10.73 -1.35 -18.43
CA GLU A 67 -11.25 -1.69 -17.11
C GLU A 67 -11.93 -3.06 -17.06
N ALA A 68 -12.26 -3.66 -18.22
CA ALA A 68 -12.81 -5.02 -18.29
C ALA A 68 -11.88 -6.07 -17.67
N VAL A 69 -10.56 -5.82 -17.63
CA VAL A 69 -9.59 -6.72 -16.98
C VAL A 69 -9.77 -6.77 -15.45
N PHE A 70 -10.34 -5.73 -14.85
CA PHE A 70 -10.63 -5.65 -13.42
C PHE A 70 -12.07 -6.05 -13.07
N ALA A 71 -12.90 -6.39 -14.06
CA ALA A 71 -14.26 -6.84 -13.82
C ALA A 71 -14.26 -8.21 -13.12
N ILE A 72 -14.80 -8.25 -11.90
CA ILE A 72 -15.03 -9.51 -11.18
C ILE A 72 -16.12 -10.28 -11.94
N PRO A 73 -15.87 -11.51 -12.43
CA PRO A 73 -16.88 -12.29 -13.14
C PRO A 73 -18.08 -12.54 -12.22
N ALA A 74 -19.26 -12.06 -12.62
CA ALA A 74 -20.48 -12.15 -11.79
C ALA A 74 -20.97 -13.59 -11.57
N HIS A 75 -20.50 -14.55 -12.38
CA HIS A 75 -20.84 -15.97 -12.21
C HIS A 75 -19.88 -16.84 -13.03
N ILE A 76 -19.15 -17.76 -12.39
CA ILE A 76 -18.52 -18.89 -13.08
C ILE A 76 -19.48 -20.07 -12.92
N SER A 77 -20.39 -20.26 -13.89
CA SER A 77 -21.10 -21.54 -13.99
C SER A 77 -20.19 -22.54 -14.68
N ALA A 78 -19.67 -23.52 -13.93
CA ALA A 78 -19.12 -24.73 -14.53
C ALA A 78 -20.28 -25.44 -15.25
N GLY A 79 -20.27 -25.43 -16.58
CA GLY A 79 -21.18 -26.23 -17.38
C GLY A 79 -20.81 -27.71 -17.22
N PHE A 80 -21.79 -28.52 -16.85
CA PHE A 80 -21.73 -29.98 -16.93
C PHE A 80 -21.94 -30.45 -18.37
#